data_AF-A0A1X0P015-F1
#
_entry.id   AF-A0A1X0P015-F1
#
_cell.length_a   1.000
_cell.length_b   1.000
_cell.length_c   1.000
_cell.angle_alpha   90.00
_cell.angle_beta   90.00
_cell.angle_gamma   90.00
#
_symmetry.space_group_name_H-M   'P 1'
#
loop_
_entity.id
_entity.type
_entity.pdbx_description
1 polymer ?
#
loop_
_entity_poly.entity_id
_entity_poly.type
_entity_poly.pdbx_seq_one_letter_code
_entity_poly.pdbx_strand_id
1 'polypeptide(L)'
;MKEREPSTASSSSFRTIPSSSSSSSTSSDSSDSEDPRLLLLYAVRVIQDLLENVDITEEPSIAILKGDEPTVEPKSSNKVMGLYRTMSATFSGIRSPSSPEWFLLTAFVLNGIPTHYTVWKERRDVILQSNRLLNSTLDVLISDMERKNQKIPQNVNAVASEWLPSRKDLESTNGIFSNWRAVCWELNAVKCFNLRYQKNFQVWHHRREMLEVTLKQIEPSLCSTVLASMDSFSQFLRTHHNMEFSQIDERIISGLALEMDGKNYHVWLHRAWFIRAFSFLVSPPSWEALRQLPFGFIKSTGNNVNKFFENFAVKEEWEQLSLTPTVPPCALNEELLYTANLIKSDCLNNSAWCHRFSLFNHDLIYTLMQTSSSVSIQELKEVLHYLCGEELHFALQWCVYNPSNESSFVHARSITVIYQATSLRLLLSNAISEETGYHYLNDEGPIIGSKPLSSHYLSLKKHVSWEDYLNSFSLLQQQLLVLQEVVVPRVDKLYIRTAARDEETVNILHSTFSQFLIDNLHQVYAAIYHSLFVMLEQIWCCYFTEEERNQIHKLLPSNTYIEGIAAVTAQLIQKPIEGCVKFFLESELQAMQLARNLVDKDSIRSKYWKHEIRIIMHRQYGN
;
A
#
# COMPACT_ATOMS: atom_id res chain seq x y z
N MET A 1 -27.80 -42.97 30.23
CA MET A 1 -26.71 -43.22 31.20
C MET A 1 -25.41 -43.37 30.41
N LYS A 2 -24.46 -42.45 30.35
CA LYS A 2 -24.18 -41.14 30.97
C LYS A 2 -23.91 -40.15 29.82
N GLU A 3 -24.42 -38.93 29.93
CA GLU A 3 -24.10 -37.82 29.06
C GLU A 3 -22.64 -37.38 29.27
N ARG A 4 -21.92 -37.10 28.18
CA ARG A 4 -20.68 -36.33 28.17
C ARG A 4 -20.76 -35.31 27.05
N GLU A 5 -20.59 -34.06 27.45
CA GLU A 5 -20.63 -32.84 26.65
C GLU A 5 -19.58 -32.81 25.52
N PRO A 6 -19.84 -32.06 24.42
CA PRO A 6 -18.88 -31.87 23.34
C PRO A 6 -17.79 -30.85 23.73
N SER A 7 -16.54 -31.28 23.59
CA SER A 7 -15.33 -30.47 23.78
C SER A 7 -15.26 -29.31 22.78
N THR A 8 -15.11 -28.10 23.30
CA THR A 8 -14.91 -26.85 22.58
C THR A 8 -13.56 -26.80 21.88
N ALA A 9 -13.57 -26.24 20.67
CA ALA A 9 -12.41 -26.02 19.83
C ALA A 9 -11.38 -25.10 20.52
N SER A 10 -10.12 -25.54 20.56
CA SER A 10 -8.99 -24.77 21.06
C SER A 10 -8.66 -23.61 20.11
N SER A 11 -8.91 -22.37 20.53
CA SER A 11 -8.35 -21.19 19.89
C SER A 11 -6.86 -21.09 20.24
N SER A 12 -6.00 -21.08 19.22
CA SER A 12 -4.59 -20.79 19.38
C SER A 12 -4.44 -19.29 19.66
N SER A 13 -4.40 -18.94 20.94
CA SER A 13 -3.99 -17.62 21.40
C SER A 13 -2.52 -17.39 21.07
N PHE A 14 -2.23 -16.50 20.12
CA PHE A 14 -0.91 -15.89 20.01
C PHE A 14 -0.74 -14.97 21.22
N ARG A 15 0.07 -15.41 22.19
CA ARG A 15 0.56 -14.54 23.27
C ARG A 15 1.44 -13.46 22.64
N THR A 16 0.95 -12.23 22.67
CA THR A 16 1.74 -11.01 22.49
C THR A 16 2.80 -10.96 23.60
N ILE A 17 4.07 -11.04 23.22
CA ILE A 17 5.21 -10.79 24.10
C ILE A 17 5.31 -9.26 24.26
N PRO A 18 5.41 -8.71 25.48
CA PRO A 18 5.62 -7.29 25.67
C PRO A 18 6.98 -6.91 25.10
N SER A 19 6.99 -5.93 24.20
CA SER A 19 8.21 -5.34 23.64
C SER A 19 9.00 -4.66 24.77
N SER A 20 10.09 -5.30 25.17
CA SER A 20 11.11 -4.72 26.04
C SER A 20 11.68 -3.45 25.40
N SER A 21 11.55 -2.34 26.12
CA SER A 21 12.27 -1.10 25.92
C SER A 21 13.79 -1.38 25.96
N SER A 22 14.39 -1.48 24.77
CA SER A 22 15.84 -1.40 24.64
C SER A 22 16.21 0.05 24.40
N SER A 23 16.80 0.65 25.43
CA SER A 23 17.54 1.90 25.37
C SER A 23 18.76 1.71 24.45
N SER A 24 18.63 2.07 23.18
CA SER A 24 19.77 2.24 22.29
C SER A 24 20.21 3.70 22.29
N SER A 25 21.44 3.88 22.71
CA SER A 25 22.23 5.11 22.74
C SER A 25 22.17 5.88 21.42
N THR A 26 21.80 7.15 21.53
CA THR A 26 21.90 8.19 20.52
C THR A 26 23.33 8.33 20.01
N SER A 27 23.57 7.94 18.76
CA SER A 27 24.63 8.53 17.95
C SER A 27 24.03 9.72 17.20
N SER A 28 24.41 10.90 17.67
CA SER A 28 24.21 12.21 17.05
C SER A 28 24.82 12.25 15.66
N ASP A 29 24.02 12.51 14.64
CA ASP A 29 24.27 13.52 13.60
C ASP A 29 23.27 13.38 12.44
N SER A 30 22.17 14.13 12.52
CA SER A 30 21.48 14.70 11.35
C SER A 30 20.41 15.70 11.79
N SER A 31 20.80 16.99 11.84
CA SER A 31 19.93 18.16 11.70
C SER A 31 18.51 18.14 12.32
N ASP A 32 18.43 18.17 13.64
CA ASP A 32 17.23 18.59 14.39
C ASP A 32 17.08 20.12 14.35
N SER A 33 16.80 20.71 13.18
CA SER A 33 16.22 22.06 13.19
C SER A 33 14.74 21.92 13.50
N GLU A 34 14.36 21.98 14.78
CA GLU A 34 12.95 22.01 15.17
C GLU A 34 12.24 23.13 14.41
N ASP A 35 11.08 22.82 13.82
CA ASP A 35 10.29 23.78 13.05
C ASP A 35 10.01 25.02 13.92
N PRO A 36 10.37 26.24 13.47
CA PRO A 36 10.20 27.46 14.26
C PRO A 36 8.77 27.66 14.79
N ARG A 37 7.75 27.13 14.11
CA ARG A 37 6.35 27.22 14.56
C ARG A 37 6.05 26.33 15.76
N LEU A 38 6.65 25.14 15.83
CA LEU A 38 6.52 24.25 17.00
C LEU A 38 7.25 24.83 18.20
N LEU A 39 8.40 25.49 17.97
CA LEU A 39 9.17 26.15 19.03
C LEU A 39 8.34 27.20 19.79
N LEU A 40 7.45 27.91 19.08
CA LEU A 40 6.53 28.87 19.69
C LEU A 40 5.59 28.23 20.73
N LEU A 41 5.21 26.96 20.54
CA LEU A 41 4.30 26.24 21.44
C LEU A 41 5.00 25.70 22.70
N TYR A 42 6.33 25.76 22.79
CA TYR A 42 7.05 25.48 24.05
C TYR A 42 6.97 26.66 25.03
N ALA A 43 6.60 27.85 24.57
CA ALA A 43 6.45 29.03 25.41
C ALA A 43 5.15 29.00 26.22
N VAL A 44 4.98 28.00 27.10
CA VAL A 44 3.75 27.77 27.89
C VAL A 44 3.31 28.98 28.73
N ARG A 45 4.23 29.89 29.07
CA ARG A 45 3.86 31.16 29.72
C ARG A 45 2.94 32.02 28.87
N VAL A 46 3.06 31.98 27.55
CA VAL A 46 2.21 32.71 26.60
C VAL A 46 0.73 32.40 26.82
N ILE A 47 0.39 31.10 26.88
CA ILE A 47 -1.02 30.70 27.06
C ILE A 47 -1.51 30.93 28.50
N GLN A 48 -0.60 30.90 29.48
CA GLN A 48 -0.92 31.23 30.87
C GLN A 48 -1.24 32.72 31.05
N ASP A 49 -0.44 33.60 30.45
CA ASP A 49 -0.67 35.04 30.49
C ASP A 49 -2.00 35.39 29.81
N LEU A 50 -2.32 34.71 28.70
CA LEU A 50 -3.58 34.91 27.98
C LEU A 50 -4.81 34.42 28.78
N LEU A 51 -4.63 33.40 29.61
CA LEU A 51 -5.68 32.75 30.39
C LEU A 51 -5.51 32.99 31.90
N GLU A 52 -4.92 34.12 32.30
CA GLU A 52 -4.59 34.41 33.71
C GLU A 52 -5.80 34.37 34.65
N ASN A 53 -7.00 34.61 34.11
CA ASN A 53 -8.26 34.66 34.86
C ASN A 53 -9.00 33.30 34.90
N VAL A 54 -8.39 32.22 34.38
CA VAL A 54 -8.99 30.88 34.36
C VAL A 54 -8.45 30.02 35.49
N ASP A 55 -9.33 29.58 36.38
CA ASP A 55 -8.99 28.69 37.48
C ASP A 55 -8.65 27.28 36.97
N ILE A 56 -7.36 26.93 37.01
CA ILE A 56 -6.84 25.67 36.48
C ILE A 56 -7.43 24.47 37.24
N THR A 57 -8.02 23.53 36.52
CA THR A 57 -8.41 22.23 37.07
C THR A 57 -7.15 21.38 37.29
N GLU A 58 -6.86 21.02 38.54
CA GLU A 58 -5.71 20.18 38.87
C GLU A 58 -5.83 18.79 38.23
N GLU A 59 -4.71 18.24 37.76
CA GLU A 59 -4.66 16.86 37.30
C GLU A 59 -4.97 15.91 38.47
N PRO A 60 -5.95 15.00 38.33
CA PRO A 60 -6.25 14.04 39.39
C PRO A 60 -4.99 13.26 39.72
N SER A 61 -4.60 13.28 40.98
CA SER A 61 -3.50 12.46 41.49
C SER A 61 -3.90 10.99 41.30
N ILE A 62 -3.39 10.34 40.25
CA ILE A 62 -3.59 8.91 40.07
C ILE A 62 -2.97 8.24 41.29
N ALA A 63 -3.80 7.54 42.07
CA ALA A 63 -3.31 6.72 43.16
C ALA A 63 -2.36 5.68 42.57
N ILE A 64 -1.07 5.84 42.85
CA ILE A 64 0.00 4.99 42.34
C ILE A 64 -0.35 3.54 42.70
N LEU A 65 -0.64 2.72 41.69
CA LEU A 65 -0.68 1.27 41.86
C LEU A 65 0.73 0.85 42.31
N LYS A 66 0.83 0.20 43.48
CA LYS A 66 2.11 -0.26 44.04
C LYS A 66 2.87 -1.10 43.01
N GLY A 67 3.93 -0.54 42.44
CA GLY A 67 4.85 -1.26 41.55
C GLY A 67 5.33 -0.46 40.33
N ASP A 68 4.59 0.56 39.91
CA ASP A 68 4.98 1.35 38.74
C ASP A 68 5.70 2.64 39.17
N GLU A 69 6.96 2.80 38.73
CA GLU A 69 7.66 4.08 38.86
C GLU A 69 6.92 5.15 38.06
N PRO A 70 6.62 6.32 38.66
CA PRO A 70 5.90 7.37 37.95
C PRO A 70 6.76 7.91 36.80
N THR A 71 6.26 7.82 35.58
CA THR A 71 6.71 8.71 34.50
C THR A 71 6.37 10.14 34.91
N VAL A 72 7.38 10.89 35.34
CA VAL A 72 7.24 12.30 35.74
C VAL A 72 6.90 13.11 34.49
N GLU A 73 5.62 13.37 34.25
CA GLU A 73 5.23 14.37 33.25
C GLU A 73 5.78 15.75 33.66
N PRO A 74 6.31 16.56 32.71
CA PRO A 74 6.80 17.89 33.02
C PRO A 74 5.70 18.75 33.65
N LYS A 75 6.01 19.49 34.72
CA LYS A 75 5.07 20.39 35.43
C LYS A 75 4.36 21.38 34.51
N SER A 76 4.95 21.74 33.37
CA SER A 76 4.34 22.60 32.35
C SER A 76 3.21 21.93 31.58
N SER A 77 3.30 20.62 31.30
CA SER A 77 2.26 19.83 30.61
C SER A 77 0.97 19.78 31.43
N ASN A 78 1.10 19.51 32.74
CA ASN A 78 -0.04 19.44 33.67
C ASN A 78 -0.82 20.77 33.72
N LYS A 79 -0.14 21.91 33.59
CA LYS A 79 -0.80 23.22 33.60
C LYS A 79 -1.60 23.47 32.32
N VAL A 80 -1.05 23.13 31.16
CA VAL A 80 -1.74 23.27 29.87
C VAL A 80 -2.96 22.34 29.82
N MET A 81 -2.80 21.09 30.26
CA MET A 81 -3.92 20.14 30.36
C MET A 81 -4.98 20.57 31.37
N GLY A 82 -4.57 21.12 32.51
CA GLY A 82 -5.49 21.67 33.50
C GLY A 82 -6.34 22.81 32.94
N LEU A 83 -5.71 23.77 32.24
CA LEU A 83 -6.42 24.85 31.52
C LEU A 83 -7.40 24.29 30.50
N TYR A 84 -6.98 23.30 29.71
CA TYR A 84 -7.82 22.65 28.71
C TYR A 84 -9.04 22.01 29.35
N ARG A 85 -8.88 21.24 30.43
CA ARG A 85 -10.00 20.63 31.16
C ARG A 85 -10.98 21.68 31.66
N THR A 86 -10.49 22.77 32.26
CA THR A 86 -11.35 23.86 32.74
C THR A 86 -12.18 24.46 31.61
N MET A 87 -11.53 24.83 30.51
CA MET A 87 -12.21 25.47 29.38
C MET A 87 -13.11 24.50 28.60
N SER A 88 -12.78 23.20 28.57
CA SER A 88 -13.52 22.19 27.82
C SER A 88 -15.00 22.12 28.21
N ALA A 89 -15.35 22.39 29.47
CA ALA A 89 -16.73 22.41 29.93
C ALA A 89 -17.61 23.45 29.21
N THR A 90 -17.00 24.54 28.73
CA THR A 90 -17.69 25.63 28.02
C THR A 90 -17.57 25.51 26.51
N PHE A 91 -16.42 25.06 26.01
CA PHE A 91 -16.07 25.16 24.59
C PHE A 91 -16.07 23.80 23.85
N SER A 92 -16.17 22.68 24.55
CA SER A 92 -16.26 21.35 23.92
C SER A 92 -17.66 21.08 23.39
N GLY A 93 -17.75 20.42 22.23
CA GLY A 93 -19.00 19.99 21.60
C GLY A 93 -19.36 20.73 20.31
N ILE A 94 -20.25 20.12 19.52
CA ILE A 94 -20.59 20.55 18.15
C ILE A 94 -21.32 21.90 18.12
N ARG A 95 -22.08 22.26 19.17
CA ARG A 95 -22.87 23.51 19.24
C ARG A 95 -22.29 24.55 20.19
N SER A 96 -21.13 24.26 20.75
CA SER A 96 -20.50 25.13 21.75
C SER A 96 -19.85 26.33 21.07
N PRO A 97 -19.75 27.48 21.77
CA PRO A 97 -18.99 28.60 21.24
C PRO A 97 -17.51 28.21 21.05
N SER A 98 -16.76 29.10 20.42
CA SER A 98 -15.29 29.03 20.37
C SER A 98 -14.75 30.43 20.58
N SER A 99 -13.50 30.52 20.99
CA SER A 99 -12.77 31.78 21.14
C SER A 99 -11.34 31.62 20.60
N PRO A 100 -10.62 32.72 20.35
CA PRO A 100 -9.23 32.65 19.92
C PRO A 100 -8.36 31.94 20.96
N GLU A 101 -8.59 32.18 22.26
CA GLU A 101 -7.84 31.54 23.34
C GLU A 101 -8.09 30.04 23.42
N TRP A 102 -9.34 29.60 23.27
CA TRP A 102 -9.68 28.17 23.21
C TRP A 102 -9.00 27.48 22.03
N PHE A 103 -9.10 28.08 20.84
CA PHE A 103 -8.52 27.49 19.64
C PHE A 103 -6.98 27.43 19.71
N LEU A 104 -6.35 28.48 20.27
CA LEU A 104 -4.91 28.49 20.52
C LEU A 104 -4.48 27.44 21.55
N LEU A 105 -5.24 27.29 22.64
CA LEU A 105 -4.97 26.30 23.68
C LEU A 105 -4.93 24.87 23.13
N THR A 106 -5.77 24.54 22.13
CA THR A 106 -5.72 23.21 21.48
C THR A 106 -4.34 22.93 20.87
N ALA A 107 -3.67 23.92 20.28
CA ALA A 107 -2.34 23.73 19.70
C ALA A 107 -1.28 23.46 20.79
N PHE A 108 -1.33 24.18 21.91
CA PHE A 108 -0.45 23.93 23.05
C PHE A 108 -0.64 22.54 23.66
N VAL A 109 -1.89 22.09 23.80
CA VAL A 109 -2.18 20.73 24.27
C VAL A 109 -1.61 19.69 23.31
N LEU A 110 -1.82 19.85 22.00
CA LEU A 110 -1.35 18.91 20.99
C LEU A 110 0.18 18.87 20.90
N ASN A 111 0.87 19.98 21.16
CA ASN A 111 2.34 20.01 21.22
C ASN A 111 2.88 19.12 22.35
N GLY A 112 2.21 19.10 23.49
CA GLY A 112 2.55 18.20 24.61
C GLY A 112 2.09 16.76 24.39
N ILE A 113 0.88 16.58 23.84
CA ILE A 113 0.21 15.27 23.72
C ILE A 113 -0.40 15.12 22.30
N PRO A 114 0.42 14.84 21.27
CA PRO A 114 -0.05 14.76 19.89
C PRO A 114 -0.99 13.56 19.64
N THR A 115 -1.08 12.61 20.56
CA THR A 115 -2.01 11.46 20.52
C THR A 115 -3.40 11.78 21.06
N HIS A 116 -3.63 12.99 21.61
CA HIS A 116 -4.88 13.34 22.29
C HIS A 116 -6.05 13.54 21.31
N TYR A 117 -6.72 12.44 20.95
CA TYR A 117 -7.78 12.39 19.95
C TYR A 117 -8.91 13.42 20.18
N THR A 118 -9.36 13.61 21.42
CA THR A 118 -10.46 14.56 21.71
C THR A 118 -10.09 15.99 21.33
N VAL A 119 -8.83 16.39 21.49
CA VAL A 119 -8.38 17.75 21.17
C VAL A 119 -8.28 17.92 19.66
N TRP A 120 -7.77 16.92 18.94
CA TRP A 120 -7.82 16.91 17.47
C TRP A 120 -9.25 17.03 16.94
N LYS A 121 -10.19 16.29 17.54
CA LYS A 121 -11.61 16.36 17.20
C LYS A 121 -12.17 17.76 17.44
N GLU A 122 -11.93 18.35 18.60
CA GLU A 122 -12.44 19.68 18.93
C GLU A 122 -11.85 20.76 18.03
N ARG A 123 -10.54 20.69 17.75
CA ARG A 123 -9.86 21.60 16.82
C ARG A 123 -10.49 21.51 15.43
N ARG A 124 -10.73 20.30 14.93
CA ARG A 124 -11.43 20.06 13.67
C ARG A 124 -12.85 20.61 13.68
N ASP A 125 -13.62 20.37 14.75
CA ASP A 125 -14.99 20.86 14.89
C ASP A 125 -15.06 22.40 14.87
N VAL A 126 -14.02 23.10 15.34
CA VAL A 126 -13.89 24.56 15.19
C VAL A 126 -13.62 24.93 13.72
N ILE A 127 -12.65 24.29 13.07
CA ILE A 127 -12.26 24.58 11.67
C ILE A 127 -13.43 24.39 10.70
N LEU A 128 -14.18 23.29 10.83
CA LEU A 128 -15.24 22.92 9.89
C LEU A 128 -16.56 23.68 10.11
N GLN A 129 -16.64 24.52 11.14
CA GLN A 129 -17.84 25.31 11.46
C GLN A 129 -17.55 26.81 11.35
N SER A 130 -18.07 27.43 10.29
CA SER A 130 -17.84 28.85 9.96
C SER A 130 -18.01 29.79 11.15
N ASN A 131 -19.13 29.69 11.88
CA ASN A 131 -19.42 30.55 13.03
C ASN A 131 -18.39 30.38 14.16
N ARG A 132 -17.88 29.17 14.39
CA ARG A 132 -16.89 28.92 15.44
C ARG A 132 -15.52 29.45 15.03
N LEU A 133 -15.11 29.17 13.79
CA LEU A 133 -13.81 29.62 13.29
C LEU A 133 -13.72 31.14 13.17
N LEU A 134 -14.77 31.81 12.67
CA LEU A 134 -14.80 33.27 12.55
C LEU A 134 -14.68 33.97 13.92
N ASN A 135 -15.20 33.35 14.98
CA ASN A 135 -15.04 33.81 16.36
C ASN A 135 -13.69 33.41 17.00
N SER A 136 -12.83 32.70 16.28
CA SER A 136 -11.53 32.20 16.76
C SER A 136 -10.37 32.73 15.90
N THR A 137 -10.53 33.92 15.33
CA THR A 137 -9.53 34.56 14.45
C THR A 137 -8.58 35.47 15.22
N LEU A 138 -7.44 35.80 14.60
CA LEU A 138 -6.51 36.80 15.10
C LEU A 138 -7.18 38.18 15.25
N ASP A 139 -8.04 38.56 14.29
CA ASP A 139 -8.76 39.84 14.31
C ASP A 139 -9.69 39.96 15.53
N VAL A 140 -10.35 38.86 15.91
CA VAL A 140 -11.18 38.81 17.12
C VAL A 140 -10.31 38.97 18.37
N LEU A 141 -9.16 38.27 18.45
CA LEU A 141 -8.25 38.43 19.59
C LEU A 141 -7.78 39.88 19.75
N ILE A 142 -7.41 40.54 18.65
CA ILE A 142 -7.00 41.96 18.66
C ILE A 142 -8.15 42.84 19.15
N SER A 143 -9.35 42.68 18.60
CA SER A 143 -10.50 43.48 19.00
C SER A 143 -10.86 43.30 20.48
N ASP A 144 -10.78 42.08 20.99
CA ASP A 144 -11.07 41.76 22.40
C ASP A 144 -10.06 42.41 23.35
N MET A 145 -8.80 42.44 22.97
CA MET A 145 -7.73 43.08 23.75
C MET A 145 -7.85 44.61 23.71
N GLU A 146 -8.17 45.19 22.56
CA GLU A 146 -8.45 46.63 22.44
C GLU A 146 -9.65 47.05 23.28
N ARG A 147 -10.74 46.27 23.29
CA ARG A 147 -11.91 46.53 24.15
C ARG A 147 -11.57 46.48 25.64
N LYS A 148 -10.57 45.69 26.04
CA LYS A 148 -10.05 45.63 27.41
C LYS A 148 -9.00 46.72 27.71
N ASN A 149 -8.69 47.62 26.77
CA ASN A 149 -7.57 48.57 26.84
C ASN A 149 -6.21 47.90 27.12
N GLN A 150 -6.01 46.69 26.61
CA GLN A 150 -4.78 45.92 26.77
C GLN A 150 -4.06 45.79 25.43
N LYS A 151 -2.72 45.85 25.43
CA LYS A 151 -1.91 45.51 24.25
C LYS A 151 -1.63 44.02 24.25
N ILE A 152 -1.67 43.38 23.07
CA ILE A 152 -1.21 41.99 22.93
C ILE A 152 0.30 41.95 23.22
N PRO A 153 0.74 41.16 24.22
CA PRO A 153 2.15 40.95 24.48
C PRO A 153 2.88 40.42 23.24
N GLN A 154 4.13 40.84 22.99
CA GLN A 154 4.86 40.48 21.77
C GLN A 154 5.02 38.95 21.61
N ASN A 155 5.22 38.24 22.71
CA ASN A 155 5.26 36.78 22.74
C ASN A 155 3.91 36.15 22.37
N VAL A 156 2.79 36.68 22.86
CA VAL A 156 1.43 36.24 22.45
C VAL A 156 1.19 36.50 20.97
N ASN A 157 1.57 37.69 20.49
CA ASN A 157 1.39 38.07 19.09
C ASN A 157 2.12 37.11 18.14
N ALA A 158 3.35 36.71 18.47
CA ALA A 158 4.13 35.78 17.66
C ALA A 158 3.48 34.40 17.55
N VAL A 159 2.92 33.86 18.64
CA VAL A 159 2.22 32.57 18.60
C VAL A 159 0.87 32.73 17.88
N ALA A 160 0.11 33.78 18.21
CA ALA A 160 -1.21 34.02 17.65
C ALA A 160 -1.18 34.21 16.12
N SER A 161 -0.16 34.88 15.57
CA SER A 161 -0.03 35.07 14.12
C SER A 161 0.22 33.78 13.33
N GLU A 162 0.79 32.76 13.97
CA GLU A 162 1.07 31.47 13.34
C GLU A 162 -0.06 30.44 13.57
N TRP A 163 -0.78 30.55 14.69
CA TRP A 163 -1.72 29.54 15.17
C TRP A 163 -3.19 29.99 15.20
N LEU A 164 -3.48 31.23 14.79
CA LEU A 164 -4.84 31.71 14.51
C LEU A 164 -4.94 32.23 13.08
N PRO A 165 -6.02 31.92 12.33
CA PRO A 165 -6.24 32.50 11.02
C PRO A 165 -6.63 33.96 11.17
N SER A 166 -6.20 34.81 10.24
CA SER A 166 -6.87 36.09 10.02
C SER A 166 -8.18 35.86 9.27
N ARG A 167 -9.12 36.80 9.36
CA ARG A 167 -10.36 36.77 8.59
C ARG A 167 -10.10 36.69 7.09
N LYS A 168 -9.07 37.40 6.61
CA LYS A 168 -8.64 37.38 5.21
C LYS A 168 -8.18 35.99 4.76
N ASP A 169 -7.60 35.19 5.65
CA ASP A 169 -7.18 33.82 5.31
C ASP A 169 -8.35 32.89 5.01
N LEU A 170 -9.56 33.26 5.46
CA LEU A 170 -10.79 32.46 5.40
C LEU A 170 -11.76 32.92 4.30
N GLU A 171 -11.52 34.06 3.67
CA GLU A 171 -12.44 34.70 2.73
C GLU A 171 -12.16 34.32 1.26
N SER A 172 -13.23 34.11 0.48
CA SER A 172 -13.18 33.96 -0.97
C SER A 172 -13.05 35.31 -1.68
N THR A 173 -13.06 35.31 -3.02
CA THR A 173 -13.02 36.52 -3.86
C THR A 173 -14.12 37.55 -3.52
N ASN A 174 -15.25 37.10 -2.98
CA ASN A 174 -16.38 37.96 -2.62
C ASN A 174 -16.40 38.38 -1.14
N GLY A 175 -15.33 38.09 -0.38
CA GLY A 175 -15.29 38.34 1.07
C GLY A 175 -16.18 37.40 1.88
N ILE A 176 -16.62 36.28 1.29
CA ILE A 176 -17.47 35.29 1.95
C ILE A 176 -16.58 34.19 2.54
N PHE A 177 -16.94 33.68 3.72
CA PHE A 177 -16.25 32.56 4.34
C PHE A 177 -16.18 31.33 3.42
N SER A 178 -15.02 30.68 3.37
CA SER A 178 -14.73 29.53 2.51
C SER A 178 -14.16 28.37 3.32
N ASN A 179 -14.87 27.23 3.31
CA ASN A 179 -14.42 26.00 3.97
C ASN A 179 -13.07 25.50 3.42
N TRP A 180 -12.85 25.61 2.12
CA TRP A 180 -11.57 25.23 1.49
C TRP A 180 -10.41 26.09 1.98
N ARG A 181 -10.64 27.39 2.15
CA ARG A 181 -9.65 28.34 2.69
C ARG A 181 -9.32 28.02 4.15
N ALA A 182 -10.33 27.73 4.97
CA ALA A 182 -10.16 27.29 6.35
C ALA A 182 -9.35 25.99 6.46
N VAL A 183 -9.69 24.98 5.66
CA VAL A 183 -8.95 23.70 5.64
C VAL A 183 -7.53 23.91 5.13
N CYS A 184 -7.31 24.67 4.07
CA CYS A 184 -5.96 24.98 3.58
C CYS A 184 -5.11 25.68 4.64
N TRP A 185 -5.68 26.64 5.38
CA TRP A 185 -4.97 27.30 6.46
C TRP A 185 -4.55 26.29 7.54
N GLU A 186 -5.48 25.44 7.99
CA GLU A 186 -5.20 24.45 9.03
C GLU A 186 -4.19 23.39 8.58
N LEU A 187 -4.30 22.89 7.34
CA LEU A 187 -3.32 21.97 6.75
C LEU A 187 -1.91 22.56 6.74
N ASN A 188 -1.79 23.88 6.52
CA ASN A 188 -0.49 24.56 6.61
C ASN A 188 -0.02 24.72 8.06
N ALA A 189 -0.91 25.10 8.98
CA ALA A 189 -0.59 25.27 10.39
C ALA A 189 -0.07 23.96 11.02
N VAL A 190 -0.77 22.84 10.76
CA VAL A 190 -0.42 21.54 11.35
C VAL A 190 0.64 20.75 10.57
N LYS A 191 1.14 21.27 9.45
CA LYS A 191 2.21 20.63 8.66
C LYS A 191 3.41 20.24 9.53
N CYS A 192 3.79 21.11 10.46
CA CYS A 192 4.90 20.87 11.38
C CYS A 192 4.64 19.66 12.30
N PHE A 193 3.41 19.46 12.78
CA PHE A 193 3.02 18.26 13.52
C PHE A 193 3.17 16.99 12.69
N ASN A 194 2.75 17.01 11.42
CA ASN A 194 2.86 15.87 10.52
C ASN A 194 4.32 15.45 10.29
N LEU A 195 5.20 16.42 10.07
CA LEU A 195 6.63 16.14 9.83
C LEU A 195 7.37 15.74 11.10
N ARG A 196 6.98 16.25 12.27
CA ARG A 196 7.62 15.92 13.57
C ARG A 196 7.12 14.61 14.18
N TYR A 197 5.85 14.29 14.00
CA TYR A 197 5.16 13.15 14.63
C TYR A 197 4.60 12.20 13.56
N GLN A 198 5.41 11.84 12.56
CA GLN A 198 4.94 11.10 11.38
C GLN A 198 4.35 9.72 11.67
N LYS A 199 4.63 9.13 12.84
CA LYS A 199 4.10 7.83 13.28
C LYS A 199 2.84 7.95 14.15
N ASN A 200 2.27 9.14 14.23
CA ASN A 200 1.06 9.41 14.99
C ASN A 200 -0.18 9.30 14.08
N PHE A 201 -1.13 8.45 14.46
CA PHE A 201 -2.36 8.24 13.69
C PHE A 201 -3.23 9.50 13.63
N GLN A 202 -3.43 10.19 14.75
CA GLN A 202 -4.33 11.34 14.86
C GLN A 202 -3.89 12.49 13.95
N VAL A 203 -2.59 12.72 13.86
CA VAL A 203 -1.97 13.78 13.04
C VAL A 203 -2.25 13.59 11.53
N TRP A 204 -2.17 12.37 11.01
CA TRP A 204 -2.53 12.07 9.61
C TRP A 204 -4.04 11.96 9.40
N HIS A 205 -4.76 11.44 10.38
CA HIS A 205 -6.21 11.31 10.33
C HIS A 205 -6.90 12.68 10.29
N HIS A 206 -6.41 13.67 11.06
CA HIS A 206 -6.93 15.04 11.06
C HIS A 206 -6.91 15.67 9.66
N ARG A 207 -5.77 15.59 8.95
CA ARG A 207 -5.64 16.09 7.57
C ARG A 207 -6.65 15.44 6.63
N ARG A 208 -6.71 14.11 6.67
CA ARG A 208 -7.63 13.32 5.86
C ARG A 208 -9.09 13.72 6.11
N GLU A 209 -9.51 13.76 7.37
CA GLU A 209 -10.91 14.02 7.72
C GLU A 209 -11.36 15.43 7.31
N MET A 210 -10.51 16.45 7.47
CA MET A 210 -10.82 17.80 6.99
C MET A 210 -11.11 17.84 5.50
N LEU A 211 -10.21 17.26 4.68
CA LEU A 211 -10.38 17.18 3.24
C LEU A 211 -11.60 16.32 2.86
N GLU A 212 -11.82 15.17 3.49
CA GLU A 212 -12.99 14.32 3.24
C GLU A 212 -14.31 15.06 3.51
N VAL A 213 -14.40 15.80 4.62
CA VAL A 213 -15.62 16.54 4.96
C VAL A 213 -15.85 17.66 3.95
N THR A 214 -14.81 18.42 3.57
CA THR A 214 -14.96 19.51 2.60
C THR A 214 -15.28 19.00 1.19
N LEU A 215 -14.71 17.87 0.77
CA LEU A 215 -15.08 17.21 -0.49
C LEU A 215 -16.56 16.81 -0.52
N LYS A 216 -17.09 16.26 0.57
CA LYS A 216 -18.51 15.86 0.69
C LYS A 216 -19.48 17.04 0.66
N GLN A 217 -19.01 18.27 0.86
CA GLN A 217 -19.82 19.48 0.81
C GLN A 217 -19.97 20.05 -0.61
N ILE A 218 -19.23 19.53 -1.60
CA ILE A 218 -19.46 19.88 -3.01
C ILE A 218 -20.87 19.42 -3.38
N GLU A 219 -21.64 20.30 -4.02
CA GLU A 219 -23.01 19.97 -4.44
C GLU A 219 -23.01 18.70 -5.32
N PRO A 220 -23.91 17.72 -5.06
CA PRO A 220 -23.93 16.47 -5.83
C PRO A 220 -24.08 16.68 -7.34
N SER A 221 -24.80 17.72 -7.77
CA SER A 221 -24.98 18.13 -9.17
C SER A 221 -23.69 18.61 -9.85
N LEU A 222 -22.74 19.14 -9.07
CA LEU A 222 -21.47 19.68 -9.56
C LEU A 222 -20.32 18.67 -9.45
N CYS A 223 -20.43 17.72 -8.53
CA CYS A 223 -19.35 16.80 -8.17
C CYS A 223 -18.70 16.10 -9.37
N SER A 224 -19.49 15.54 -10.29
CA SER A 224 -18.96 14.85 -11.48
C SER A 224 -18.21 15.80 -12.43
N THR A 225 -18.68 17.03 -12.59
CA THR A 225 -18.03 18.04 -13.44
C THR A 225 -16.77 18.59 -12.79
N VAL A 226 -16.83 18.87 -11.48
CA VAL A 226 -15.75 19.48 -10.70
C VAL A 226 -14.59 18.50 -10.52
N LEU A 227 -14.86 17.21 -10.30
CA LEU A 227 -13.84 16.17 -10.15
C LEU A 227 -13.48 15.46 -11.47
N ALA A 228 -13.93 15.96 -12.62
CA ALA A 228 -13.63 15.35 -13.92
C ALA A 228 -12.14 15.42 -14.28
N SER A 229 -11.46 16.49 -13.88
CA SER A 229 -10.03 16.70 -14.14
C SER A 229 -9.43 17.66 -13.11
N MET A 230 -8.10 17.65 -13.00
CA MET A 230 -7.37 18.61 -12.18
C MET A 230 -7.65 20.05 -12.57
N ASP A 231 -7.81 20.33 -13.88
CA ASP A 231 -8.11 21.67 -14.39
C ASP A 231 -9.52 22.14 -13.99
N SER A 232 -10.52 21.26 -14.12
CA SER A 232 -11.89 21.56 -13.68
C SER A 232 -11.94 21.83 -12.18
N PHE A 233 -11.25 21.01 -11.38
CA PHE A 233 -11.19 21.18 -9.94
C PHE A 233 -10.46 22.47 -9.54
N SER A 234 -9.33 22.75 -10.17
CA SER A 234 -8.58 23.99 -9.95
C SER A 234 -9.39 25.22 -10.36
N GLN A 235 -10.16 25.14 -11.46
CA GLN A 235 -11.04 26.22 -11.88
C GLN A 235 -12.18 26.46 -10.89
N PHE A 236 -12.75 25.40 -10.33
CA PHE A 236 -13.73 25.48 -9.25
C PHE A 236 -13.13 26.19 -8.02
N LEU A 237 -11.93 25.77 -7.56
CA LEU A 237 -11.25 26.40 -6.42
C LEU A 237 -10.93 27.87 -6.68
N ARG A 238 -10.44 28.23 -7.87
CA ARG A 238 -10.18 29.63 -8.25
C ARG A 238 -11.45 30.48 -8.18
N THR A 239 -12.51 29.99 -8.82
CA THR A 239 -13.75 30.74 -9.01
C THR A 239 -14.50 30.95 -7.70
N HIS A 240 -14.59 29.91 -6.86
CA HIS A 240 -15.43 29.91 -5.66
C HIS A 240 -14.67 30.17 -4.36
N HIS A 241 -13.36 29.85 -4.33
CA HIS A 241 -12.59 29.81 -3.09
C HIS A 241 -11.31 30.65 -3.12
N ASN A 242 -10.95 31.27 -4.27
CA ASN A 242 -9.71 32.01 -4.46
C ASN A 242 -8.47 31.17 -4.09
N MET A 243 -8.43 29.95 -4.60
CA MET A 243 -7.41 28.95 -4.29
C MET A 243 -6.98 28.17 -5.52
N GLU A 244 -5.80 27.58 -5.42
CA GLU A 244 -5.24 26.60 -6.37
C GLU A 244 -5.21 25.21 -5.75
N PHE A 245 -5.36 24.16 -6.57
CA PHE A 245 -5.29 22.77 -6.10
C PHE A 245 -3.94 22.45 -5.44
N SER A 246 -2.85 23.04 -5.94
CA SER A 246 -1.50 22.87 -5.39
C SER A 246 -1.37 23.26 -3.92
N GLN A 247 -2.29 24.09 -3.39
CA GLN A 247 -2.28 24.51 -1.98
C GLN A 247 -2.82 23.43 -1.02
N ILE A 248 -3.52 22.43 -1.55
CA ILE A 248 -4.08 21.30 -0.80
C ILE A 248 -3.58 19.95 -1.34
N ASP A 249 -2.56 19.96 -2.19
CA ASP A 249 -1.99 18.75 -2.77
C ASP A 249 -1.11 18.01 -1.74
N GLU A 250 -1.71 17.01 -1.10
CA GLU A 250 -1.07 16.24 -0.03
C GLU A 250 0.03 15.29 -0.53
N ARG A 251 0.21 15.14 -1.85
CA ARG A 251 1.34 14.40 -2.41
C ARG A 251 2.68 15.05 -2.04
N ILE A 252 2.71 16.37 -1.87
CA ILE A 252 3.92 17.13 -1.52
C ILE A 252 4.36 16.80 -0.10
N ILE A 253 3.47 16.95 0.90
CA ILE A 253 3.82 16.66 2.30
C ILE A 253 4.07 15.17 2.53
N SER A 254 3.34 14.30 1.82
CA SER A 254 3.61 12.86 1.85
C SER A 254 4.99 12.54 1.31
N GLY A 255 5.41 13.22 0.22
CA GLY A 255 6.77 13.12 -0.33
C GLY A 255 7.84 13.50 0.70
N LEU A 256 7.70 14.66 1.32
CA LEU A 256 8.63 15.13 2.37
C LEU A 256 8.72 14.15 3.56
N ALA A 257 7.59 13.60 4.01
CA ALA A 257 7.59 12.63 5.10
C ALA A 257 8.23 11.28 4.67
N LEU A 258 8.04 10.85 3.42
CA LEU A 258 8.65 9.64 2.88
C LEU A 258 10.15 9.80 2.57
N GLU A 259 10.64 11.02 2.33
CA GLU A 259 12.08 11.29 2.29
C GLU A 259 12.75 11.05 3.66
N MET A 260 12.02 11.32 4.75
CA MET A 260 12.49 11.07 6.12
C MET A 260 12.33 9.61 6.55
N ASP A 261 11.21 8.97 6.21
CA ASP A 261 10.96 7.55 6.48
C ASP A 261 10.15 6.94 5.31
N GLY A 262 10.87 6.40 4.32
CA GLY A 262 10.29 5.85 3.09
C GLY A 262 9.40 4.62 3.30
N LYS A 263 9.35 4.08 4.53
CA LYS A 263 8.54 2.92 4.92
C LYS A 263 7.42 3.30 5.88
N ASN A 264 7.17 4.59 6.11
CA ASN A 264 6.14 5.03 7.03
C ASN A 264 4.73 4.67 6.55
N TYR A 265 4.12 3.70 7.24
CA TYR A 265 2.80 3.17 6.90
C TYR A 265 1.68 4.21 6.91
N HIS A 266 1.70 5.16 7.86
CA HIS A 266 0.66 6.19 7.96
C HIS A 266 0.69 7.14 6.77
N VAL A 267 1.90 7.49 6.31
CA VAL A 267 2.09 8.37 5.15
C VAL A 267 1.65 7.68 3.88
N TRP A 268 2.04 6.42 3.68
CA TRP A 268 1.59 5.62 2.53
C TRP A 268 0.07 5.48 2.49
N LEU A 269 -0.56 5.18 3.63
CA LEU A 269 -2.02 5.09 3.73
C LEU A 269 -2.70 6.43 3.40
N HIS A 270 -2.14 7.54 3.88
CA HIS A 270 -2.66 8.88 3.58
C HIS A 270 -2.51 9.23 2.09
N ARG A 271 -1.33 9.00 1.50
CA ARG A 271 -1.07 9.23 0.08
C ARG A 271 -2.00 8.41 -0.82
N ALA A 272 -2.14 7.12 -0.52
CA ALA A 272 -3.01 6.21 -1.25
C ALA A 272 -4.50 6.58 -1.15
N TRP A 273 -4.93 7.13 -0.03
CA TRP A 273 -6.27 7.71 0.11
C TRP A 273 -6.40 8.99 -0.72
N PHE A 274 -5.45 9.93 -0.62
CA PHE A 274 -5.54 11.25 -1.25
C PHE A 274 -5.67 11.14 -2.77
N ILE A 275 -4.80 10.36 -3.41
CA ILE A 275 -4.83 10.20 -4.87
C ILE A 275 -6.12 9.57 -5.39
N ARG A 276 -6.85 8.81 -4.55
CA ARG A 276 -8.15 8.21 -4.91
C ARG A 276 -9.33 9.10 -4.56
N ALA A 277 -9.19 9.94 -3.53
CA ALA A 277 -10.17 10.99 -3.22
C ALA A 277 -10.26 12.01 -4.37
N PHE A 278 -9.14 12.24 -5.06
CA PHE A 278 -9.04 13.04 -6.28
C PHE A 278 -8.74 12.13 -7.48
N SER A 279 -9.72 11.33 -7.90
CA SER A 279 -9.54 10.24 -8.90
C SER A 279 -8.89 10.68 -10.22
N PHE A 280 -9.00 11.95 -10.60
CA PHE A 280 -8.30 12.51 -11.75
C PHE A 280 -6.76 12.41 -11.66
N LEU A 281 -6.19 12.17 -10.48
CA LEU A 281 -4.75 11.96 -10.25
C LEU A 281 -4.28 10.54 -10.61
N VAL A 282 -5.19 9.59 -10.74
CA VAL A 282 -4.89 8.18 -11.03
C VAL A 282 -5.72 7.65 -12.19
N SER A 283 -6.32 8.54 -12.99
CA SER A 283 -7.06 8.14 -14.19
C SER A 283 -6.18 7.32 -15.14
N PRO A 284 -6.67 6.15 -15.60
CA PRO A 284 -5.92 5.30 -16.52
C PRO A 284 -5.83 5.95 -17.92
N PRO A 285 -4.99 5.39 -18.82
CA PRO A 285 -4.95 5.81 -20.21
C PRO A 285 -6.32 5.70 -20.90
N SER A 286 -6.60 6.62 -21.83
CA SER A 286 -7.81 6.51 -22.65
C SER A 286 -7.72 5.34 -23.63
N TRP A 287 -8.86 4.83 -24.06
CA TRP A 287 -8.91 3.76 -25.06
C TRP A 287 -8.28 4.16 -26.40
N GLU A 288 -8.34 5.44 -26.78
CA GLU A 288 -7.63 5.97 -27.94
C GLU A 288 -6.11 5.83 -27.79
N ALA A 289 -5.56 6.15 -26.61
CA ALA A 289 -4.14 5.98 -26.33
C ALA A 289 -3.75 4.50 -26.29
N LEU A 290 -4.59 3.65 -25.69
CA LEU A 290 -4.37 2.21 -25.64
C LEU A 290 -4.36 1.60 -27.04
N ARG A 291 -5.25 2.01 -27.95
CA ARG A 291 -5.30 1.54 -29.35
C ARG A 291 -4.05 1.86 -30.18
N GLN A 292 -3.27 2.84 -29.74
CA GLN A 292 -2.01 3.22 -30.40
C GLN A 292 -0.81 2.38 -29.95
N LEU A 293 -1.00 1.52 -28.94
CA LEU A 293 0.04 0.58 -28.54
C LEU A 293 0.40 -0.33 -29.73
N PRO A 294 1.66 -0.76 -29.84
CA PRO A 294 2.13 -1.57 -30.96
C PRO A 294 1.58 -3.00 -30.85
N PHE A 295 0.31 -3.22 -31.18
CA PHE A 295 -0.33 -4.56 -31.24
C PHE A 295 0.15 -5.42 -32.44
N GLY A 296 1.29 -5.06 -33.03
CA GLY A 296 1.69 -5.40 -34.39
C GLY A 296 2.63 -6.59 -34.58
N PHE A 297 2.76 -7.54 -33.64
CA PHE A 297 3.54 -8.78 -33.84
C PHE A 297 2.70 -10.07 -33.93
N ILE A 298 1.36 -9.99 -33.92
CA ILE A 298 0.45 -11.16 -33.99
C ILE A 298 -0.17 -11.32 -35.39
N LYS A 299 0.64 -11.24 -36.45
CA LYS A 299 0.23 -11.71 -37.78
C LYS A 299 1.42 -12.34 -38.50
N SER A 300 1.77 -13.58 -38.13
CA SER A 300 2.17 -14.60 -39.12
C SER A 300 2.28 -16.01 -38.53
N THR A 301 1.43 -16.89 -39.07
CA THR A 301 1.72 -18.29 -39.46
C THR A 301 2.23 -19.30 -38.43
N GLY A 302 1.32 -20.19 -38.01
CA GLY A 302 1.57 -21.64 -37.93
C GLY A 302 2.09 -22.21 -36.61
N ASN A 303 1.24 -22.97 -35.92
CA ASN A 303 1.49 -24.17 -35.09
C ASN A 303 2.68 -24.23 -34.11
N ASN A 304 3.31 -23.13 -33.73
CA ASN A 304 4.28 -23.11 -32.64
C ASN A 304 3.83 -22.14 -31.54
N VAL A 305 3.32 -22.71 -30.45
CA VAL A 305 2.89 -22.02 -29.22
C VAL A 305 4.06 -21.30 -28.50
N ASN A 306 5.29 -21.40 -29.00
CA ASN A 306 6.52 -20.91 -28.34
C ASN A 306 7.09 -19.58 -28.89
N LYS A 307 6.33 -18.79 -29.65
CA LYS A 307 6.79 -17.47 -30.13
C LYS A 307 5.75 -16.38 -29.86
N PHE A 308 5.59 -16.02 -28.59
CA PHE A 308 4.74 -14.91 -28.20
C PHE A 308 5.58 -13.77 -27.60
N PHE A 309 5.62 -12.65 -28.35
CA PHE A 309 6.08 -11.29 -27.97
C PHE A 309 7.54 -11.12 -27.56
N GLU A 310 7.97 -9.86 -27.35
CA GLU A 310 9.36 -9.53 -27.07
C GLU A 310 9.90 -10.40 -25.93
N ASN A 311 10.86 -11.26 -26.28
CA ASN A 311 11.59 -12.03 -25.29
C ASN A 311 12.19 -11.05 -24.30
N PHE A 312 11.99 -11.30 -23.00
CA PHE A 312 12.61 -10.51 -21.95
C PHE A 312 14.12 -10.44 -22.23
N ALA A 313 14.61 -9.22 -22.42
CA ALA A 313 16.01 -8.96 -22.63
C ALA A 313 16.53 -8.18 -21.43
N VAL A 314 17.61 -8.66 -20.81
CA VAL A 314 18.33 -7.88 -19.80
C VAL A 314 18.79 -6.59 -20.47
N LYS A 315 18.43 -5.45 -19.88
CA LYS A 315 18.85 -4.15 -20.40
C LYS A 315 19.99 -3.64 -19.55
N GLU A 316 21.14 -3.36 -20.17
CA GLU A 316 22.29 -2.81 -19.44
C GLU A 316 22.00 -1.38 -18.93
N GLU A 317 21.19 -0.61 -19.65
CA GLU A 317 20.71 0.74 -19.29
C GLU A 317 19.48 0.70 -18.36
N TRP A 318 19.43 -0.27 -17.44
CA TRP A 318 18.26 -0.50 -16.59
C TRP A 318 17.92 0.72 -15.71
N GLU A 319 18.90 1.53 -15.31
CA GLU A 319 18.69 2.73 -14.48
C GLU A 319 17.90 3.84 -15.17
N GLN A 320 18.10 4.00 -16.48
CA GLN A 320 17.32 4.93 -17.29
C GLN A 320 15.95 4.32 -17.58
N LEU A 321 15.93 3.04 -17.95
CA LEU A 321 14.72 2.35 -18.35
C LEU A 321 13.75 2.09 -17.20
N SER A 322 14.24 1.99 -15.95
CA SER A 322 13.38 1.85 -14.78
C SER A 322 12.51 3.09 -14.54
N LEU A 323 12.83 4.23 -15.16
CA LEU A 323 12.03 5.45 -15.09
C LEU A 323 11.15 5.66 -16.32
N THR A 324 11.22 4.76 -17.30
CA THR A 324 10.34 4.78 -18.47
C THR A 324 8.91 4.42 -18.04
N PRO A 325 7.90 5.17 -18.48
CA PRO A 325 6.50 4.81 -18.31
C PRO A 325 6.19 3.38 -18.76
N THR A 326 5.54 2.58 -17.89
CA THR A 326 5.02 1.24 -18.23
C THR A 326 3.62 1.28 -18.86
N VAL A 327 3.02 2.48 -18.97
CA VAL A 327 1.70 2.72 -19.56
C VAL A 327 1.72 3.97 -20.43
N PRO A 328 0.85 4.09 -21.44
CA PRO A 328 0.71 5.31 -22.24
C PRO A 328 0.46 6.56 -21.39
N PRO A 329 0.80 7.76 -21.90
CA PRO A 329 0.62 9.02 -21.16
C PRO A 329 -0.80 9.20 -20.61
N CYS A 330 -0.90 9.34 -19.29
CA CYS A 330 -2.11 9.52 -18.50
C CYS A 330 -1.75 10.08 -17.11
N ALA A 331 -2.76 10.38 -16.28
CA ALA A 331 -2.54 10.91 -14.94
C ALA A 331 -1.82 9.91 -14.02
N LEU A 332 -2.11 8.61 -14.17
CA LEU A 332 -1.47 7.54 -13.40
C LEU A 332 0.07 7.53 -13.51
N ASN A 333 0.63 8.04 -14.62
CA ASN A 333 2.07 8.05 -14.84
C ASN A 333 2.85 8.82 -13.77
N GLU A 334 2.29 9.90 -13.21
CA GLU A 334 2.98 10.68 -12.17
C GLU A 334 3.27 9.82 -10.95
N GLU A 335 2.29 9.04 -10.52
CA GLU A 335 2.40 8.19 -9.32
C GLU A 335 3.22 6.92 -9.58
N LEU A 336 3.11 6.35 -10.79
CA LEU A 336 3.99 5.26 -11.23
C LEU A 336 5.45 5.71 -11.32
N LEU A 337 5.72 6.93 -11.81
CA LEU A 337 7.07 7.50 -11.85
C LEU A 337 7.58 7.82 -10.44
N TYR A 338 6.71 8.29 -9.54
CA TYR A 338 7.06 8.50 -8.14
C TYR A 338 7.52 7.20 -7.48
N THR A 339 6.75 6.11 -7.60
CA THR A 339 7.16 4.80 -7.07
C THR A 339 8.42 4.26 -7.74
N ALA A 340 8.58 4.46 -9.06
CA ALA A 340 9.78 4.05 -9.78
C ALA A 340 11.04 4.77 -9.27
N ASN A 341 10.96 6.08 -8.97
CA ASN A 341 12.07 6.83 -8.38
C ASN A 341 12.43 6.33 -6.97
N LEU A 342 11.43 6.01 -6.15
CA LEU A 342 11.66 5.44 -4.81
C LEU A 342 12.28 4.05 -4.89
N ILE A 343 11.80 3.19 -5.80
CA ILE A 343 12.38 1.86 -6.04
C ILE A 343 13.79 1.98 -6.60
N LYS A 344 14.05 2.96 -7.47
CA LYS A 344 15.41 3.23 -7.96
C LYS A 344 16.36 3.61 -6.82
N SER A 345 15.88 4.41 -5.87
CA SER A 345 16.67 4.88 -4.73
C SER A 345 16.88 3.80 -3.66
N ASP A 346 15.84 3.02 -3.35
CA ASP A 346 15.88 1.84 -2.48
C ASP A 346 14.98 0.74 -3.08
N CYS A 347 15.59 -0.18 -3.82
CA CYS A 347 14.84 -1.28 -4.44
C CYS A 347 14.28 -2.28 -3.43
N LEU A 348 14.71 -2.23 -2.17
CA LEU A 348 14.18 -3.02 -1.06
C LEU A 348 13.04 -2.29 -0.32
N ASN A 349 12.60 -1.13 -0.81
CA ASN A 349 11.45 -0.43 -0.27
C ASN A 349 10.14 -1.14 -0.66
N ASN A 350 9.77 -2.15 0.13
CA ASN A 350 8.55 -2.92 -0.08
C ASN A 350 7.28 -2.04 -0.10
N SER A 351 7.25 -0.91 0.61
CA SER A 351 6.09 -0.01 0.60
C SER A 351 5.89 0.65 -0.77
N ALA A 352 6.99 1.02 -1.46
CA ALA A 352 6.93 1.55 -2.82
C ALA A 352 6.43 0.48 -3.82
N TRP A 353 6.90 -0.77 -3.69
CA TRP A 353 6.41 -1.90 -4.49
C TRP A 353 4.93 -2.19 -4.24
N CYS A 354 4.50 -2.25 -2.98
CA CYS A 354 3.09 -2.47 -2.63
C CYS A 354 2.19 -1.35 -3.15
N HIS A 355 2.62 -0.08 -3.05
CA HIS A 355 1.87 1.04 -3.59
C HIS A 355 1.77 0.98 -5.12
N ARG A 356 2.89 0.70 -5.80
CA ARG A 356 2.92 0.50 -7.25
C ARG A 356 1.99 -0.62 -7.70
N PHE A 357 2.01 -1.75 -7.01
CA PHE A 357 1.09 -2.86 -7.27
C PHE A 357 -0.37 -2.44 -7.07
N SER A 358 -0.67 -1.70 -6.00
CA SER A 358 -2.02 -1.19 -5.74
C SER A 358 -2.52 -0.28 -6.84
N LEU A 359 -1.68 0.61 -7.37
CA LEU A 359 -1.99 1.48 -8.51
C LEU A 359 -2.32 0.66 -9.76
N PHE A 360 -1.46 -0.31 -10.04
CA PHE A 360 -1.62 -1.16 -11.21
C PHE A 360 -2.89 -2.02 -11.12
N ASN A 361 -3.14 -2.65 -9.97
CA ASN A 361 -4.30 -3.51 -9.77
C ASN A 361 -5.63 -2.73 -9.77
N HIS A 362 -5.74 -1.71 -8.89
CA HIS A 362 -7.01 -1.05 -8.63
C HIS A 362 -7.29 0.10 -9.60
N ASP A 363 -6.29 0.93 -9.87
CA ASP A 363 -6.48 2.20 -10.58
C ASP A 363 -6.25 2.05 -12.10
N LEU A 364 -5.61 0.95 -12.54
CA LEU A 364 -5.46 0.59 -13.95
C LEU A 364 -6.33 -0.62 -14.34
N ILE A 365 -5.96 -1.83 -13.92
CA ILE A 365 -6.56 -3.06 -14.44
C ILE A 365 -8.04 -3.15 -14.09
N TYR A 366 -8.41 -2.95 -12.82
CA TYR A 366 -9.80 -2.97 -12.41
C TYR A 366 -10.64 -1.87 -13.08
N THR A 367 -10.13 -0.64 -13.16
CA THR A 367 -10.83 0.46 -13.84
C THR A 367 -11.05 0.19 -15.34
N LEU A 368 -10.05 -0.37 -16.03
CA LEU A 368 -10.20 -0.77 -17.43
C LEU A 368 -11.27 -1.86 -17.59
N MET A 369 -11.31 -2.83 -16.68
CA MET A 369 -12.33 -3.87 -16.69
C MET A 369 -13.75 -3.33 -16.49
N GLN A 370 -13.92 -2.29 -15.67
CA GLN A 370 -15.23 -1.67 -15.42
C GLN A 370 -15.68 -0.72 -16.55
N THR A 371 -14.75 -0.23 -17.37
CA THR A 371 -15.02 0.78 -18.41
C THR A 371 -14.95 0.21 -19.83
N SER A 372 -14.82 -1.10 -20.00
CA SER A 372 -14.62 -1.77 -21.29
C SER A 372 -15.92 -2.16 -22.02
N SER A 373 -17.09 -1.64 -21.62
CA SER A 373 -18.39 -2.08 -22.17
C SER A 373 -18.55 -1.91 -23.69
N SER A 374 -17.77 -1.00 -24.30
CA SER A 374 -17.77 -0.72 -25.75
C SER A 374 -16.60 -1.38 -26.51
N VAL A 375 -15.76 -2.14 -25.81
CA VAL A 375 -14.50 -2.72 -26.35
C VAL A 375 -14.68 -4.22 -26.57
N SER A 376 -14.11 -4.75 -27.65
CA SER A 376 -14.15 -6.18 -27.90
C SER A 376 -13.32 -6.94 -26.85
N ILE A 377 -13.77 -8.13 -26.43
CA ILE A 377 -13.03 -8.94 -25.45
C ILE A 377 -11.63 -9.29 -25.95
N GLN A 378 -11.45 -9.46 -27.27
CA GLN A 378 -10.14 -9.72 -27.86
C GLN A 378 -9.19 -8.52 -27.70
N GLU A 379 -9.66 -7.30 -28.03
CA GLU A 379 -8.89 -6.07 -27.86
C GLU A 379 -8.52 -5.85 -26.38
N LEU A 380 -9.46 -6.09 -25.46
CA LEU A 380 -9.19 -6.01 -24.02
C LEU A 380 -8.14 -7.03 -23.57
N LYS A 381 -8.19 -8.27 -24.05
CA LYS A 381 -7.16 -9.30 -23.75
C LYS A 381 -5.77 -8.87 -24.23
N GLU A 382 -5.67 -8.30 -25.43
CA GLU A 382 -4.41 -7.82 -26.01
C GLU A 382 -3.83 -6.65 -25.19
N VAL A 383 -4.68 -5.69 -24.81
CA VAL A 383 -4.30 -4.58 -23.93
C VAL A 383 -3.82 -5.07 -22.57
N LEU A 384 -4.57 -5.97 -21.92
CA LEU A 384 -4.21 -6.49 -20.61
C LEU A 384 -2.90 -7.27 -20.65
N HIS A 385 -2.70 -8.10 -21.67
CA HIS A 385 -1.44 -8.82 -21.86
C HIS A 385 -0.26 -7.84 -22.03
N TYR A 386 -0.43 -6.79 -22.84
CA TYR A 386 0.61 -5.78 -23.03
C TYR A 386 0.97 -5.07 -21.72
N LEU A 387 -0.02 -4.48 -21.05
CA LEU A 387 0.20 -3.69 -19.83
C LEU A 387 0.84 -4.55 -18.73
N CYS A 388 0.29 -5.75 -18.47
CA CYS A 388 0.86 -6.67 -17.49
C CYS A 388 2.25 -7.18 -17.90
N GLY A 389 2.51 -7.34 -19.20
CA GLY A 389 3.82 -7.71 -19.74
C GLY A 389 4.88 -6.65 -19.46
N GLU A 390 4.59 -5.38 -19.77
CA GLU A 390 5.50 -4.25 -19.50
C GLU A 390 5.82 -4.12 -18.00
N GLU A 391 4.80 -4.24 -17.15
CA GLU A 391 4.97 -4.16 -15.69
C GLU A 391 5.70 -5.38 -15.12
N LEU A 392 5.47 -6.58 -15.68
CA LEU A 392 6.24 -7.77 -15.36
C LEU A 392 7.72 -7.57 -15.74
N HIS A 393 8.01 -7.04 -16.93
CA HIS A 393 9.37 -6.79 -17.40
C HIS A 393 10.08 -5.78 -16.52
N PHE A 394 9.40 -4.70 -16.10
CA PHE A 394 9.92 -3.75 -15.12
C PHE A 394 10.41 -4.48 -13.85
N ALA A 395 9.57 -5.35 -13.26
CA ALA A 395 9.94 -6.08 -12.06
C ALA A 395 11.04 -7.14 -12.30
N LEU A 396 11.04 -7.79 -13.47
CA LEU A 396 12.06 -8.78 -13.84
C LEU A 396 13.44 -8.15 -14.04
N GLN A 397 13.54 -6.92 -14.54
CA GLN A 397 14.84 -6.20 -14.58
C GLN A 397 15.42 -6.07 -13.18
N TRP A 398 14.58 -5.74 -12.18
CA TRP A 398 15.00 -5.66 -10.78
C TRP A 398 15.39 -7.02 -10.19
N CYS A 399 14.70 -8.10 -10.56
CA CYS A 399 15.09 -9.46 -10.19
C CYS A 399 16.48 -9.85 -10.72
N VAL A 400 16.83 -9.39 -11.93
CA VAL A 400 18.16 -9.61 -12.52
C VAL A 400 19.20 -8.73 -11.84
N TYR A 401 18.90 -7.43 -11.66
CA TYR A 401 19.83 -6.46 -11.12
C TYR A 401 20.17 -6.75 -9.66
N ASN A 402 19.15 -6.97 -8.83
CA ASN A 402 19.29 -7.29 -7.42
C ASN A 402 18.52 -8.58 -7.05
N PRO A 403 19.13 -9.77 -7.24
CA PRO A 403 18.48 -11.06 -6.94
C PRO A 403 18.19 -11.32 -5.46
N SER A 404 18.63 -10.44 -4.55
CA SER A 404 18.27 -10.51 -3.12
C SER A 404 16.97 -9.78 -2.79
N ASN A 405 16.42 -9.01 -3.75
CA ASN A 405 15.20 -8.24 -3.60
C ASN A 405 13.94 -9.12 -3.67
N GLU A 406 13.44 -9.54 -2.51
CA GLU A 406 12.18 -10.31 -2.44
C GLU A 406 10.99 -9.55 -3.04
N SER A 407 10.93 -8.23 -2.87
CA SER A 407 9.79 -7.42 -3.32
C SER A 407 9.62 -7.44 -4.84
N SER A 408 10.70 -7.44 -5.63
CA SER A 408 10.59 -7.52 -7.10
C SER A 408 10.04 -8.87 -7.57
N PHE A 409 10.44 -9.98 -6.93
CA PHE A 409 9.89 -11.31 -7.23
C PHE A 409 8.40 -11.41 -6.90
N VAL A 410 8.01 -10.88 -5.74
CA VAL A 410 6.61 -10.86 -5.28
C VAL A 410 5.76 -9.97 -6.17
N HIS A 411 6.27 -8.80 -6.58
CA HIS A 411 5.58 -7.91 -7.51
C HIS A 411 5.38 -8.57 -8.87
N ALA A 412 6.45 -9.09 -9.47
CA ALA A 412 6.39 -9.82 -10.74
C ALA A 412 5.32 -10.93 -10.70
N ARG A 413 5.35 -11.78 -9.66
CA ARG A 413 4.36 -12.85 -9.49
C ARG A 413 2.95 -12.30 -9.35
N SER A 414 2.76 -11.25 -8.54
CA SER A 414 1.43 -10.67 -8.32
C SER A 414 0.83 -10.09 -9.61
N ILE A 415 1.64 -9.48 -10.49
CA ILE A 415 1.19 -9.02 -11.81
C ILE A 415 0.73 -10.20 -12.68
N THR A 416 1.49 -11.30 -12.71
CA THR A 416 1.08 -12.49 -13.48
C THR A 416 -0.21 -13.13 -12.96
N VAL A 417 -0.44 -13.09 -11.64
CA VAL A 417 -1.68 -13.59 -11.01
C VAL A 417 -2.89 -12.72 -11.38
N ILE A 418 -2.74 -11.40 -11.40
CA ILE A 418 -3.82 -10.50 -11.86
C ILE A 418 -4.14 -10.78 -13.33
N TYR A 419 -3.12 -10.90 -14.19
CA TYR A 419 -3.30 -11.22 -15.60
C TYR A 419 -4.04 -12.54 -15.78
N GLN A 420 -3.65 -13.59 -15.05
CA GLN A 420 -4.31 -14.89 -15.11
C GLN A 420 -5.78 -14.81 -14.68
N ALA A 421 -6.06 -14.15 -13.55
CA ALA A 421 -7.42 -14.01 -13.04
C ALA A 421 -8.33 -13.24 -14.02
N THR A 422 -7.84 -12.12 -14.56
CA THR A 422 -8.59 -11.31 -15.53
C THR A 422 -8.77 -12.03 -16.87
N SER A 423 -7.74 -12.70 -17.37
CA SER A 423 -7.82 -13.49 -18.61
C SER A 423 -8.83 -14.62 -18.49
N LEU A 424 -8.86 -15.31 -17.35
CA LEU A 424 -9.82 -16.38 -17.09
C LEU A 424 -11.26 -15.84 -16.97
N ARG A 425 -11.48 -14.71 -16.30
CA ARG A 425 -12.79 -14.04 -16.27
C ARG A 425 -13.29 -13.70 -17.68
N LEU A 426 -12.42 -13.20 -18.54
CA LEU A 426 -12.77 -12.91 -19.94
C LEU A 426 -13.11 -14.17 -20.74
N LEU A 427 -12.40 -15.28 -20.52
CA LEU A 427 -12.72 -16.57 -21.13
C LEU A 427 -14.10 -17.08 -20.67
N LEU A 428 -14.39 -17.00 -19.37
CA LEU A 428 -15.66 -17.47 -18.80
C LEU A 428 -16.83 -16.59 -19.22
N SER A 429 -16.64 -15.27 -19.30
CA SER A 429 -17.64 -14.34 -19.84
C SER A 429 -18.00 -14.64 -21.29
N ASN A 430 -17.05 -15.12 -22.10
CA ASN A 430 -17.35 -15.56 -23.47
C ASN A 430 -18.07 -16.91 -23.55
N ALA A 431 -17.77 -17.83 -22.64
CA ALA A 431 -18.23 -19.21 -22.72
C ALA A 431 -19.56 -19.49 -22.01
N ILE A 432 -19.93 -18.70 -20.97
CA ILE A 432 -20.94 -19.11 -19.97
C ILE A 432 -22.09 -18.08 -19.80
N SER A 433 -22.02 -16.90 -20.42
CA SER A 433 -22.95 -15.80 -20.10
C SER A 433 -24.43 -16.08 -20.40
N GLU A 434 -24.76 -17.07 -21.25
CA GLU A 434 -26.16 -17.41 -21.56
C GLU A 434 -26.78 -18.43 -20.59
N GLU A 435 -26.01 -19.32 -19.96
CA GLU A 435 -26.56 -20.42 -19.15
C GLU A 435 -26.69 -20.12 -17.64
N THR A 436 -25.84 -19.25 -17.08
CA THR A 436 -25.79 -19.01 -15.61
C THR A 436 -26.23 -17.61 -15.19
N GLY A 437 -26.27 -16.64 -16.12
CA GLY A 437 -26.52 -15.23 -15.81
C GLY A 437 -25.45 -14.58 -14.92
N TYR A 438 -24.30 -15.22 -14.69
CA TYR A 438 -23.24 -14.70 -13.84
C TYR A 438 -22.29 -13.76 -14.60
N HIS A 439 -21.99 -12.60 -14.01
CA HIS A 439 -21.11 -11.59 -14.59
C HIS A 439 -19.69 -11.68 -14.01
N TYR A 440 -18.86 -12.58 -14.54
CA TYR A 440 -17.48 -12.80 -14.08
C TYR A 440 -16.59 -11.56 -14.07
N LEU A 441 -16.88 -10.53 -14.87
CA LEU A 441 -16.10 -9.30 -14.92
C LEU A 441 -16.30 -8.39 -13.70
N ASN A 442 -17.34 -8.64 -12.89
CA ASN A 442 -17.58 -7.90 -11.65
C ASN A 442 -16.75 -8.43 -10.48
N ASP A 443 -16.09 -9.58 -10.64
CA ASP A 443 -15.26 -10.15 -9.58
C ASP A 443 -13.95 -9.38 -9.41
N GLU A 444 -13.56 -9.19 -8.16
CA GLU A 444 -12.33 -8.50 -7.77
C GLU A 444 -11.23 -9.45 -7.29
N GLY A 445 -9.98 -9.01 -7.39
CA GLY A 445 -8.83 -9.71 -6.82
C GLY A 445 -8.44 -11.02 -7.54
N PRO A 446 -7.55 -11.84 -6.96
CA PRO A 446 -7.20 -13.15 -7.49
C PRO A 446 -8.34 -14.16 -7.32
N ILE A 447 -8.44 -15.14 -8.23
CA ILE A 447 -9.47 -16.21 -8.14
C ILE A 447 -9.24 -17.11 -6.92
N ILE A 448 -7.98 -17.26 -6.49
CA ILE A 448 -7.63 -18.03 -5.30
C ILE A 448 -7.13 -17.09 -4.21
N GLY A 449 -7.60 -17.33 -2.98
CA GLY A 449 -7.31 -16.53 -1.80
C GLY A 449 -8.56 -16.07 -1.03
N SER A 450 -9.72 -16.01 -1.68
CA SER A 450 -11.02 -15.79 -1.04
C SER A 450 -11.61 -17.12 -0.60
N LYS A 451 -11.59 -17.41 0.70
CA LYS A 451 -12.28 -18.59 1.25
C LYS A 451 -13.70 -18.21 1.69
N PRO A 452 -14.74 -18.98 1.30
CA PRO A 452 -14.69 -20.16 0.42
C PRO A 452 -14.55 -19.79 -1.08
N LEU A 453 -13.85 -20.64 -1.85
CA LEU A 453 -13.74 -20.48 -3.31
C LEU A 453 -15.13 -20.55 -3.93
N SER A 454 -15.43 -19.62 -4.83
CA SER A 454 -16.76 -19.55 -5.41
C SER A 454 -17.04 -20.73 -6.36
N SER A 455 -18.28 -21.23 -6.33
CA SER A 455 -18.67 -22.44 -7.06
C SER A 455 -18.52 -22.31 -8.58
N HIS A 456 -18.62 -21.11 -9.13
CA HIS A 456 -18.44 -20.82 -10.56
C HIS A 456 -16.98 -20.92 -11.04
N TYR A 457 -16.00 -21.04 -10.13
CA TYR A 457 -14.60 -21.30 -10.48
C TYR A 457 -14.17 -22.76 -10.27
N LEU A 458 -15.10 -23.66 -9.97
CA LEU A 458 -14.80 -25.09 -9.76
C LEU A 458 -14.96 -25.88 -11.06
N SER A 459 -14.06 -26.85 -11.30
CA SER A 459 -14.12 -27.76 -12.45
C SER A 459 -14.12 -27.06 -13.80
N LEU A 460 -13.30 -26.01 -13.96
CA LEU A 460 -13.24 -25.17 -15.15
C LEU A 460 -12.93 -25.93 -16.44
N LYS A 461 -12.35 -27.14 -16.36
CA LYS A 461 -12.18 -28.04 -17.51
C LYS A 461 -13.48 -28.30 -18.28
N LYS A 462 -14.63 -28.21 -17.62
CA LYS A 462 -15.95 -28.35 -18.27
C LYS A 462 -16.32 -27.18 -19.19
N HIS A 463 -15.69 -26.02 -19.00
CA HIS A 463 -16.07 -24.77 -19.63
C HIS A 463 -14.94 -24.11 -20.43
N VAL A 464 -13.68 -24.41 -20.10
CA VAL A 464 -12.49 -23.82 -20.71
C VAL A 464 -11.57 -24.93 -21.20
N SER A 465 -11.16 -24.84 -22.47
CA SER A 465 -10.20 -25.78 -23.05
C SER A 465 -8.87 -25.75 -22.29
N TRP A 466 -8.11 -26.84 -22.34
CA TRP A 466 -6.78 -26.86 -21.68
C TRP A 466 -5.84 -25.82 -22.27
N GLU A 467 -5.90 -25.60 -23.58
CA GLU A 467 -5.07 -24.62 -24.28
C GLU A 467 -5.40 -23.19 -23.82
N ASP A 468 -6.68 -22.82 -23.81
CA ASP A 468 -7.10 -21.48 -23.35
C ASP A 468 -6.78 -21.26 -21.87
N TYR A 469 -6.99 -22.29 -21.04
CA TYR A 469 -6.67 -22.22 -19.62
C TYR A 469 -5.16 -22.07 -19.41
N LEU A 470 -4.33 -22.85 -20.11
CA LEU A 470 -2.88 -22.75 -20.02
C LEU A 470 -2.38 -21.40 -20.53
N ASN A 471 -2.97 -20.87 -21.61
CA ASN A 471 -2.64 -19.55 -22.15
C ASN A 471 -2.93 -18.42 -21.14
N SER A 472 -3.87 -18.59 -20.21
CA SER A 472 -4.06 -17.61 -19.12
C SER A 472 -2.84 -17.49 -18.18
N PHE A 473 -1.92 -18.47 -18.20
CA PHE A 473 -0.66 -18.45 -17.46
C PHE A 473 0.54 -17.95 -18.27
N SER A 474 0.34 -17.42 -19.49
CA SER A 474 1.45 -17.06 -20.39
C SER A 474 2.52 -16.18 -19.71
N LEU A 475 2.10 -15.15 -18.96
CA LEU A 475 3.02 -14.26 -18.24
C LEU A 475 3.70 -14.94 -17.04
N LEU A 476 3.03 -15.87 -16.35
CA LEU A 476 3.64 -16.64 -15.27
C LEU A 476 4.69 -17.63 -15.81
N GLN A 477 4.43 -18.24 -16.97
CA GLN A 477 5.39 -19.08 -17.67
C GLN A 477 6.60 -18.26 -18.13
N GLN A 478 6.37 -17.04 -18.66
CA GLN A 478 7.45 -16.13 -18.99
C GLN A 478 8.29 -15.77 -17.76
N GLN A 479 7.67 -15.47 -16.61
CA GLN A 479 8.38 -15.23 -15.36
C GLN A 479 9.25 -16.44 -14.98
N LEU A 480 8.69 -17.66 -15.00
CA LEU A 480 9.43 -18.89 -14.68
C LEU A 480 10.64 -19.09 -15.58
N LEU A 481 10.48 -18.89 -16.89
CA LEU A 481 11.58 -18.98 -17.86
C LEU A 481 12.68 -17.97 -17.56
N VAL A 482 12.34 -16.70 -17.33
CA VAL A 482 13.33 -15.66 -17.01
C VAL A 482 14.05 -15.96 -15.70
N LEU A 483 13.34 -16.42 -14.66
CA LEU A 483 13.97 -16.80 -13.40
C LEU A 483 14.97 -17.95 -13.61
N GLN A 484 14.61 -18.97 -14.39
CA GLN A 484 15.43 -20.15 -14.63
C GLN A 484 16.62 -19.89 -15.56
N GLU A 485 16.41 -19.16 -16.66
CA GLU A 485 17.40 -19.01 -17.73
C GLU A 485 18.29 -17.76 -17.56
N VAL A 486 17.81 -16.76 -16.82
CA VAL A 486 18.52 -15.47 -16.68
C VAL A 486 18.95 -15.24 -15.23
N VAL A 487 18.03 -15.32 -14.27
CA VAL A 487 18.32 -14.93 -12.88
C VAL A 487 19.13 -16.00 -12.14
N VAL A 488 18.76 -17.28 -12.24
CA VAL A 488 19.48 -18.38 -11.57
C VAL A 488 20.95 -18.45 -11.99
N PRO A 489 21.32 -18.42 -13.29
CA PRO A 489 22.74 -18.45 -13.69
C PRO A 489 23.53 -17.26 -13.15
N ARG A 490 22.90 -16.10 -12.97
CA ARG A 490 23.53 -14.92 -12.36
C ARG A 490 23.75 -15.12 -10.86
N VAL A 491 22.76 -15.65 -10.16
CA VAL A 491 22.85 -16.00 -8.74
C VAL A 491 23.94 -17.06 -8.50
N ASP A 492 24.01 -18.10 -9.33
CA ASP A 492 25.03 -19.15 -9.22
C ASP A 492 26.44 -18.57 -9.42
N LYS A 493 26.62 -17.65 -10.38
CA LYS A 493 27.89 -16.92 -10.57
C LYS A 493 28.27 -16.10 -9.34
N LEU A 494 27.31 -15.42 -8.71
CA LEU A 494 27.54 -14.68 -7.47
C LEU A 494 27.98 -15.61 -6.34
N TYR A 495 27.29 -16.75 -6.15
CA TYR A 495 27.67 -17.76 -5.16
C TYR A 495 29.08 -18.29 -5.35
N ILE A 496 29.46 -18.65 -6.59
CA ILE A 496 30.81 -19.16 -6.89
C ILE A 496 31.87 -18.14 -6.51
N ARG A 497 31.66 -16.85 -6.83
CA ARG A 497 32.61 -15.79 -6.50
C ARG A 497 32.72 -15.55 -5.00
N THR A 498 31.60 -15.52 -4.28
CA THR A 498 31.61 -15.39 -2.81
C THR A 498 32.30 -16.58 -2.14
N ALA A 499 32.05 -17.80 -2.61
CA ALA A 499 32.66 -19.01 -2.07
C ALA A 499 34.18 -19.08 -2.34
N ALA A 500 34.64 -18.53 -3.46
CA ALA A 500 36.06 -18.43 -3.79
C ALA A 500 36.84 -17.49 -2.86
N ARG A 501 36.16 -16.71 -2.00
CA ARG A 501 36.74 -15.67 -1.13
C ARG A 501 37.64 -14.71 -1.91
N ASP A 502 37.26 -14.40 -3.14
CA ASP A 502 37.93 -13.36 -3.90
C ASP A 502 37.81 -12.03 -3.15
N GLU A 503 38.92 -11.55 -2.60
CA GLU A 503 38.94 -10.45 -1.63
C GLU A 503 38.33 -9.17 -2.23
N GLU A 504 38.56 -8.91 -3.52
CA GLU A 504 37.96 -7.80 -4.26
C GLU A 504 36.44 -7.96 -4.38
N THR A 505 35.94 -9.12 -4.83
CA THR A 505 34.50 -9.36 -4.94
C THR A 505 33.80 -9.36 -3.57
N VAL A 506 34.41 -9.95 -2.55
CA VAL A 506 33.87 -9.98 -1.19
C VAL A 506 33.81 -8.58 -0.59
N ASN A 507 34.84 -7.75 -0.80
CA ASN A 507 34.84 -6.36 -0.35
C ASN A 507 33.78 -5.53 -1.08
N ILE A 508 33.62 -5.69 -2.40
CA ILE A 508 32.57 -5.02 -3.19
C ILE A 508 31.18 -5.46 -2.72
N LEU A 509 30.98 -6.75 -2.49
CA LEU A 509 29.70 -7.27 -2.01
C LEU A 509 29.39 -6.75 -0.60
N HIS A 510 30.33 -6.75 0.33
CA HIS A 510 30.11 -6.21 1.67
C HIS A 510 29.96 -4.69 1.71
N SER A 511 30.60 -3.96 0.79
CA SER A 511 30.42 -2.51 0.67
C SER A 511 29.05 -2.13 0.08
N THR A 512 28.39 -3.07 -0.62
CA THR A 512 27.15 -2.80 -1.37
C THR A 512 25.93 -3.52 -0.77
N PHE A 513 26.15 -4.66 -0.10
CA PHE A 513 25.13 -5.55 0.44
C PHE A 513 25.50 -5.96 1.87
N SER A 514 24.50 -6.06 2.73
CA SER A 514 24.70 -6.72 4.02
C SER A 514 24.89 -8.23 3.83
N GLN A 515 25.58 -8.88 4.77
CA GLN A 515 25.72 -10.35 4.76
C GLN A 515 24.35 -11.05 4.64
N PHE A 516 23.31 -10.48 5.27
CA PHE A 516 21.94 -10.96 5.19
C PHE A 516 21.41 -11.02 3.74
N LEU A 517 21.73 -10.05 2.89
CA LEU A 517 21.28 -10.03 1.50
C LEU A 517 22.01 -11.07 0.64
N ILE A 518 23.29 -11.31 0.91
CA ILE A 518 24.08 -12.37 0.27
C ILE A 518 23.51 -13.75 0.65
N ASP A 519 23.21 -13.94 1.93
CA ASP A 519 22.60 -15.16 2.46
C ASP A 519 21.17 -15.36 1.95
N ASN A 520 20.55 -14.34 1.35
CA ASN A 520 19.19 -14.41 0.80
C ASN A 520 19.13 -14.69 -0.71
N LEU A 521 20.26 -15.01 -1.35
CA LEU A 521 20.28 -15.31 -2.79
C LEU A 521 19.46 -16.56 -3.17
N HIS A 522 19.17 -17.47 -2.23
CA HIS A 522 18.24 -18.59 -2.47
C HIS A 522 16.80 -18.14 -2.72
N GLN A 523 16.46 -16.87 -2.46
CA GLN A 523 15.15 -16.30 -2.74
C GLN A 523 14.73 -16.48 -4.21
N VAL A 524 15.66 -16.57 -5.16
CA VAL A 524 15.33 -16.90 -6.56
C VAL A 524 14.64 -18.27 -6.68
N TYR A 525 15.10 -19.28 -5.93
CA TYR A 525 14.49 -20.61 -5.95
C TYR A 525 13.14 -20.60 -5.22
N ALA A 526 13.03 -19.81 -4.14
CA ALA A 526 11.74 -19.56 -3.48
C ALA A 526 10.74 -18.90 -4.45
N ALA A 527 11.19 -17.93 -5.25
CA ALA A 527 10.36 -17.28 -6.26
C ALA A 527 9.86 -18.28 -7.33
N ILE A 528 10.75 -19.13 -7.86
CA ILE A 528 10.36 -20.20 -8.80
C ILE A 528 9.35 -21.15 -8.15
N TYR A 529 9.61 -21.58 -6.91
CA TYR A 529 8.68 -22.43 -6.16
C TYR A 529 7.30 -21.79 -6.05
N HIS A 530 7.21 -20.53 -5.61
CA HIS A 530 5.93 -19.87 -5.43
C HIS A 530 5.18 -19.66 -6.74
N SER A 531 5.88 -19.40 -7.85
CA SER A 531 5.27 -19.33 -9.18
C SER A 531 4.69 -20.68 -9.60
N LEU A 532 5.41 -21.79 -9.37
CA LEU A 532 4.88 -23.14 -9.61
C LEU A 532 3.70 -23.46 -8.69
N PHE A 533 3.79 -23.09 -7.42
CA PHE A 533 2.75 -23.34 -6.42
C PHE A 533 1.42 -22.67 -6.80
N VAL A 534 1.46 -21.40 -7.22
CA VAL A 534 0.28 -20.68 -7.72
C VAL A 534 -0.39 -21.44 -8.87
N MET A 535 0.41 -21.92 -9.82
CA MET A 535 -0.10 -22.68 -10.96
C MET A 535 -0.70 -24.03 -10.54
N LEU A 536 -0.03 -24.76 -9.64
CA LEU A 536 -0.51 -26.03 -9.10
C LEU A 536 -1.82 -25.86 -8.33
N GLU A 537 -1.89 -24.85 -7.47
CA GLU A 537 -3.07 -24.54 -6.68
C GLU A 537 -4.25 -24.19 -7.59
N GLN A 538 -4.05 -23.35 -8.60
CA GLN A 538 -5.08 -23.00 -9.59
C GLN A 538 -5.57 -24.21 -10.39
N ILE A 539 -4.66 -25.04 -10.90
CA ILE A 539 -5.04 -26.23 -11.65
C ILE A 539 -5.82 -27.21 -10.76
N TRP A 540 -5.36 -27.43 -9.53
CA TRP A 540 -5.96 -28.39 -8.61
C TRP A 540 -7.34 -27.97 -8.10
N CYS A 541 -7.44 -26.72 -7.65
CA CYS A 541 -8.64 -26.17 -7.02
C CYS A 541 -9.70 -25.75 -8.05
N CYS A 542 -9.27 -25.15 -9.17
CA CYS A 542 -10.18 -24.56 -10.13
C CYS A 542 -10.35 -25.40 -11.40
N TYR A 543 -9.27 -25.89 -12.01
CA TYR A 543 -9.36 -26.53 -13.33
C TYR A 543 -9.88 -27.96 -13.30
N PHE A 544 -9.27 -28.82 -12.49
CA PHE A 544 -9.58 -30.24 -12.47
C PHE A 544 -11.00 -30.55 -11.96
N THR A 545 -11.60 -31.56 -12.56
CA THR A 545 -12.78 -32.23 -12.00
C THR A 545 -12.35 -33.20 -10.89
N GLU A 546 -13.33 -33.75 -10.18
CA GLU A 546 -13.08 -34.78 -9.17
C GLU A 546 -12.43 -36.04 -9.76
N GLU A 547 -12.76 -36.39 -11.00
CA GLU A 547 -12.21 -37.58 -11.65
C GLU A 547 -10.71 -37.44 -11.94
N GLU A 548 -10.25 -36.26 -12.42
CA GLU A 548 -8.81 -36.05 -12.62
C GLU A 548 -8.05 -36.03 -11.29
N ARG A 549 -8.61 -35.43 -10.23
CA ARG A 549 -7.99 -35.48 -8.90
C ARG A 549 -7.85 -36.91 -8.40
N ASN A 550 -8.89 -37.73 -8.58
CA ASN A 550 -8.87 -39.16 -8.25
C ASN A 550 -7.84 -39.93 -9.09
N GLN A 551 -7.76 -39.64 -10.39
CA GLN A 551 -6.76 -40.21 -11.30
C GLN A 551 -5.35 -39.87 -10.83
N ILE A 552 -5.08 -38.61 -10.50
CA ILE A 552 -3.78 -38.14 -10.00
C ILE A 552 -3.39 -38.84 -8.69
N HIS A 553 -4.32 -38.99 -7.74
CA HIS A 553 -4.07 -39.74 -6.51
C HIS A 553 -3.73 -41.20 -6.74
N LYS A 554 -4.37 -41.86 -7.72
CA LYS A 554 -4.04 -43.24 -8.12
C LYS A 554 -2.72 -43.34 -8.87
N LEU A 555 -2.41 -42.35 -9.70
CA LEU A 555 -1.19 -42.33 -10.51
C LEU A 555 0.05 -42.13 -9.66
N LEU A 556 -0.01 -41.16 -8.74
CA LEU A 556 1.06 -40.75 -7.86
C LEU A 556 0.55 -40.50 -6.43
N PRO A 557 0.49 -41.55 -5.60
CA PRO A 557 0.15 -41.46 -4.18
C PRO A 557 1.16 -40.62 -3.37
N SER A 558 0.71 -40.07 -2.25
CA SER A 558 1.56 -39.23 -1.36
C SER A 558 2.77 -40.00 -0.81
N ASN A 559 2.62 -41.30 -0.57
CA ASN A 559 3.68 -42.19 -0.09
C ASN A 559 4.83 -42.36 -1.10
N THR A 560 4.59 -42.23 -2.41
CA THR A 560 5.69 -42.25 -3.40
C THR A 560 6.66 -41.10 -3.17
N TYR A 561 6.18 -39.93 -2.73
CA TYR A 561 7.07 -38.81 -2.42
C TYR A 561 8.00 -39.11 -1.24
N ILE A 562 7.59 -39.94 -0.28
CA ILE A 562 8.43 -40.35 0.86
C ILE A 562 9.64 -41.16 0.38
N GLU A 563 9.45 -41.99 -0.65
CA GLU A 563 10.51 -42.81 -1.27
C GLU A 563 11.54 -41.97 -2.04
N GLY A 564 11.20 -40.72 -2.36
CA GLY A 564 12.10 -39.74 -2.96
C GLY A 564 11.80 -39.39 -4.41
N ILE A 565 12.46 -38.33 -4.90
CA ILE A 565 12.24 -37.77 -6.25
C ILE A 565 12.47 -38.82 -7.34
N ALA A 566 13.50 -39.67 -7.19
CA ALA A 566 13.80 -40.71 -8.17
C ALA A 566 12.67 -41.74 -8.33
N ALA A 567 12.01 -42.13 -7.23
CA ALA A 567 10.87 -43.05 -7.26
C ALA A 567 9.67 -42.41 -7.99
N VAL A 568 9.41 -41.13 -7.73
CA VAL A 568 8.37 -40.36 -8.43
C VAL A 568 8.66 -40.28 -9.93
N THR A 569 9.89 -39.91 -10.32
CA THR A 569 10.29 -39.83 -11.73
C THR A 569 10.15 -41.18 -12.44
N ALA A 570 10.59 -42.27 -11.81
CA ALA A 570 10.45 -43.61 -12.37
C ALA A 570 8.97 -43.98 -12.60
N GLN A 571 8.09 -43.65 -11.64
CA GLN A 571 6.67 -43.91 -11.75
C GLN A 571 5.99 -43.09 -12.86
N LEU A 572 6.42 -41.84 -13.08
CA LEU A 572 5.90 -41.00 -14.16
C LEU A 572 6.34 -41.47 -15.55
N ILE A 573 7.57 -41.99 -15.69
CA ILE A 573 8.09 -42.51 -16.97
C ILE A 573 7.34 -43.79 -17.42
N GLN A 574 6.93 -44.63 -16.46
CA GLN A 574 6.33 -45.93 -16.76
C GLN A 574 4.88 -45.86 -17.25
N LYS A 575 4.20 -44.71 -17.10
CA LYS A 575 2.78 -44.57 -17.43
C LYS A 575 2.58 -43.58 -18.58
N PRO A 576 1.77 -43.89 -19.60
CA PRO A 576 1.40 -42.93 -20.63
C PRO A 576 0.46 -41.89 -20.02
N ILE A 577 1.02 -40.76 -19.60
CA ILE A 577 0.28 -39.61 -19.07
C ILE A 577 0.39 -38.49 -20.11
N GLU A 578 -0.73 -37.88 -20.49
CA GLU A 578 -0.78 -36.82 -21.50
C GLU A 578 -1.58 -35.61 -21.01
N GLY A 579 -1.41 -34.47 -21.70
CA GLY A 579 -2.17 -33.24 -21.47
C GLY A 579 -1.98 -32.62 -20.07
N CYS A 580 -3.08 -32.04 -19.55
CA CYS A 580 -3.09 -31.29 -18.29
C CYS A 580 -2.60 -32.08 -17.06
N VAL A 581 -2.87 -33.40 -17.00
CA VAL A 581 -2.43 -34.25 -15.88
C VAL A 581 -0.91 -34.43 -15.89
N LYS A 582 -0.31 -34.63 -17.07
CA LYS A 582 1.16 -34.72 -17.21
C LYS A 582 1.82 -33.41 -16.76
N PHE A 583 1.33 -32.29 -17.30
CA PHE A 583 1.83 -30.96 -16.98
C PHE A 583 1.78 -30.65 -15.48
N PHE A 584 0.66 -31.00 -14.83
CA PHE A 584 0.51 -30.83 -13.38
C PHE A 584 1.53 -31.65 -12.60
N LEU A 585 1.69 -32.94 -12.92
CA LEU A 585 2.62 -33.83 -12.20
C LEU A 585 4.09 -33.44 -12.39
N GLU A 586 4.46 -32.98 -13.58
CA GLU A 586 5.81 -32.46 -13.86
C GLU A 586 6.09 -31.18 -13.07
N SER A 587 5.13 -30.27 -13.01
CA SER A 587 5.21 -29.03 -12.22
C SER A 587 5.25 -29.33 -10.71
N GLU A 588 4.47 -30.32 -10.25
CA GLU A 588 4.42 -30.78 -8.86
C GLU A 588 5.77 -31.35 -8.43
N LEU A 589 6.40 -32.16 -9.29
CA LEU A 589 7.72 -32.71 -9.07
C LEU A 589 8.79 -31.61 -8.97
N GLN A 590 8.74 -30.62 -9.86
CA GLN A 590 9.67 -29.49 -9.85
C GLN A 590 9.53 -28.65 -8.57
N ALA A 591 8.30 -28.33 -8.17
CA ALA A 591 8.01 -27.59 -6.93
C ALA A 591 8.49 -28.37 -5.70
N MET A 592 8.24 -29.69 -5.65
CA MET A 592 8.73 -30.57 -4.58
C MET A 592 10.25 -30.56 -4.48
N GLN A 593 10.97 -30.63 -5.61
CA GLN A 593 12.42 -30.60 -5.63
C GLN A 593 12.97 -29.26 -5.12
N LEU A 594 12.37 -28.15 -5.53
CA LEU A 594 12.76 -26.81 -5.05
C LEU A 594 12.52 -26.66 -3.54
N ALA A 595 11.35 -27.06 -3.04
CA ALA A 595 11.04 -26.98 -1.62
C ALA A 595 12.00 -27.81 -0.76
N ARG A 596 12.36 -29.02 -1.21
CA ARG A 596 13.37 -29.87 -0.55
C ARG A 596 14.73 -29.20 -0.52
N ASN A 597 15.19 -28.65 -1.64
CA ASN A 597 16.46 -27.93 -1.69
C ASN A 597 16.46 -26.71 -0.75
N LEU A 598 15.33 -26.02 -0.62
CA LEU A 598 15.17 -24.85 0.25
C LEU A 598 15.14 -25.20 1.74
N VAL A 599 14.76 -26.42 2.13
CA VAL A 599 14.87 -26.87 3.54
C VAL A 599 16.31 -26.77 4.05
N ASP A 600 17.28 -27.05 3.18
CA ASP A 600 18.71 -27.04 3.50
C ASP A 600 19.35 -25.67 3.24
N LYS A 601 19.00 -25.03 2.11
CA LYS A 601 19.58 -23.74 1.71
C LYS A 601 19.04 -22.55 2.51
N ASP A 602 17.78 -22.59 2.92
CA ASP A 602 17.11 -21.55 3.70
C ASP A 602 16.87 -22.03 5.13
N SER A 603 17.96 -22.11 5.90
CA SER A 603 17.91 -22.61 7.28
C SER A 603 16.97 -21.80 8.17
N ILE A 604 16.82 -20.49 7.90
CA ILE A 604 15.92 -19.58 8.62
C ILE A 604 14.46 -20.00 8.43
N ARG A 605 14.04 -20.28 7.18
CA ARG A 605 12.66 -20.69 6.84
C ARG A 605 12.52 -22.20 6.65
N SER A 606 13.44 -23.03 7.16
CA SER A 606 13.40 -24.49 6.99
C SER A 606 12.08 -25.13 7.47
N LYS A 607 11.48 -24.61 8.56
CA LYS A 607 10.15 -25.06 9.04
C LYS A 607 9.03 -24.74 8.05
N TYR A 608 9.10 -23.57 7.41
CA TYR A 608 8.16 -23.16 6.37
C TYR A 608 8.28 -24.10 5.17
N TRP A 609 9.49 -24.37 4.67
CA TRP A 609 9.69 -25.28 3.53
C TRP A 609 9.26 -26.73 3.82
N LYS A 610 9.42 -27.22 5.06
CA LYS A 610 8.86 -28.52 5.47
C LYS A 610 7.33 -28.56 5.45
N HIS A 611 6.69 -27.44 5.77
CA HIS A 611 5.24 -27.30 5.67
C HIS A 611 4.79 -27.29 4.20
N GLU A 612 5.47 -26.52 3.36
CA GLU A 612 5.25 -26.48 1.90
C GLU A 612 5.36 -27.87 1.25
N ILE A 613 6.40 -28.64 1.59
CA ILE A 613 6.54 -30.05 1.16
C ILE A 613 5.31 -30.88 1.53
N ARG A 614 4.78 -30.70 2.75
CA ARG A 614 3.59 -31.41 3.21
C ARG A 614 2.37 -31.02 2.38
N ILE A 615 2.19 -29.73 2.10
CA ILE A 615 1.08 -29.25 1.28
C ILE A 615 1.10 -29.92 -0.09
N ILE A 616 2.24 -29.90 -0.79
CA ILE A 616 2.37 -30.51 -2.13
C ILE A 616 2.16 -32.02 -2.04
N MET A 617 2.84 -32.70 -1.12
CA MET A 617 2.78 -34.16 -0.98
C MET A 617 1.35 -34.68 -0.73
N HIS A 618 0.54 -33.92 0.02
CA HIS A 618 -0.84 -34.28 0.32
C HIS A 618 -1.86 -33.53 -0.56
N ARG A 619 -1.40 -32.69 -1.48
CA ARG A 619 -2.23 -31.85 -2.36
C ARG A 619 -3.27 -31.04 -1.59
N GLN A 620 -2.86 -30.51 -0.43
CA GLN A 620 -3.70 -29.68 0.44
C GLN A 620 -3.76 -28.23 -0.05
N TYR A 621 -3.82 -28.04 -1.36
CA TYR A 621 -3.98 -26.75 -2.01
C TYR A 621 -5.33 -26.12 -1.57
N GLY A 622 -5.34 -24.83 -1.26
CA GLY A 622 -6.53 -24.12 -0.80
C GLY A 622 -7.02 -24.42 0.63
N ASN A 623 -6.30 -25.22 1.45
CA ASN A 623 -6.64 -25.50 2.87
C ASN A 623 -5.99 -24.55 3.87
#